data_AF-A0A537EGI6-F1
#
_entry.id   AF-A0A537EGI6-F1
#
_cell.length_a   1.000
_cell.length_b   1.000
_cell.length_c   1.000
_cell.angle_alpha   90.00
_cell.angle_beta   90.00
_cell.angle_gamma   90.00
#
_symmetry.space_group_name_H-M   'P 1'
#
loop_
_entity.id
_entity.type
_entity.pdbx_description
1 polymer ?
#
loop_
_entity_poly.entity_id
_entity_poly.type
_entity_poly.pdbx_seq_one_letter_code
_entity_poly.pdbx_strand_id
1 'polypeptide(L)'
;MGIASSMKKSASWPPMPGTYQVGDPNGPVAVCALTSEGLIAPLVALPGVAIAGMVYTANLGITRIIVNITSNPAIRFLLICGKDSALFKPGQSLVSLSEKGVDEKRRIIDAAGYDPVLPSIAPEQVAQFRKQVEILDWTGEEDLQVLQERVKSLSDRNPGVFVTGQKEASSPRSQEEFVSIRPGGQREPLLYDPKGYFVITIEPEQGEILLRHYLPNHTPAHEMRGRGATSMLLGLLRAGLVTQLSHAGYLGEELAKAQTALQFGLRYDQDRSLRARETVAPPPSSEAKAPEPAAPKITPTQAYSLKKLGEIGPETSVDLFFSVTDTPRDHVLGGMFLDMDESGASRVYTRTSQRLEVEWTGSSKLIMGGLADVVVGAILRVFGKLDEKKLVHAETLIILTNLAKITEPNKGKDQ
;
A
#
# COMPACT_ATOMS: atom_id res chain seq x y z
N MET A 1 -45.07 4.43 18.62
CA MET A 1 -44.36 4.00 19.84
C MET A 1 -43.96 2.55 19.67
N GLY A 2 -42.74 2.29 19.22
CA GLY A 2 -42.19 0.94 19.11
C GLY A 2 -41.27 0.69 20.29
N ILE A 3 -41.65 -0.26 21.15
CA ILE A 3 -40.83 -0.73 22.25
C ILE A 3 -39.87 -1.77 21.68
N ALA A 4 -38.59 -1.43 21.57
CA ALA A 4 -37.52 -2.40 21.42
C ALA A 4 -36.54 -2.16 22.56
N SER A 5 -36.74 -2.87 23.67
CA SER A 5 -35.78 -2.91 24.77
C SER A 5 -35.12 -4.28 24.81
N SER A 6 -33.85 -4.27 24.44
CA SER A 6 -32.76 -5.07 25.00
C SER A 6 -32.86 -6.60 24.86
N MET A 7 -32.43 -7.12 23.70
CA MET A 7 -31.72 -8.40 23.71
C MET A 7 -30.36 -8.18 24.40
N LYS A 8 -30.18 -8.79 25.58
CA LYS A 8 -28.87 -8.94 26.22
C LYS A 8 -27.95 -9.67 25.23
N LYS A 9 -26.98 -8.98 24.63
CA LYS A 9 -25.87 -9.63 23.92
C LYS A 9 -25.13 -10.49 24.95
N SER A 10 -25.26 -11.81 24.85
CA SER A 10 -24.28 -12.71 25.45
C SER A 10 -22.90 -12.29 24.93
N ALA A 11 -21.93 -12.08 25.82
CA ALA A 11 -20.58 -11.75 25.42
C ALA A 11 -20.02 -12.95 24.63
N SER A 12 -19.85 -12.81 23.31
CA SER A 12 -19.32 -13.88 22.47
C SER A 12 -17.88 -14.15 22.86
N TRP A 13 -17.60 -15.35 23.37
CA TRP A 13 -16.24 -15.86 23.50
C TRP A 13 -15.68 -16.22 22.11
N PRO A 14 -14.39 -15.94 21.81
CA PRO A 14 -13.39 -15.28 22.64
C PRO A 14 -13.52 -13.74 22.67
N PRO A 15 -13.28 -13.10 23.83
CA PRO A 15 -13.44 -11.65 24.00
C PRO A 15 -12.35 -10.80 23.33
N MET A 16 -11.12 -11.32 23.19
CA MET A 16 -10.02 -10.59 22.56
C MET A 16 -9.82 -11.06 21.12
N PRO A 17 -9.87 -10.16 20.13
CA PRO A 17 -9.61 -10.51 18.74
C PRO A 17 -8.15 -10.89 18.51
N GLY A 18 -7.92 -11.73 17.51
CA GLY A 18 -6.59 -12.19 17.14
C GLY A 18 -6.62 -13.12 15.94
N THR A 19 -5.46 -13.66 15.58
CA THR A 19 -5.31 -14.59 14.47
C THR A 19 -5.52 -16.02 14.97
N TYR A 20 -6.77 -16.43 15.04
CA TYR A 20 -7.19 -17.76 15.49
C TYR A 20 -8.47 -18.19 14.78
N GLN A 21 -8.77 -19.49 14.85
CA GLN A 21 -10.06 -20.07 14.53
C GLN A 21 -10.66 -20.68 15.80
N VAL A 22 -11.98 -20.63 15.91
CA VAL A 22 -12.74 -21.18 17.04
C VAL A 22 -13.30 -22.54 16.63
N GLY A 23 -13.05 -23.56 17.47
CA GLY A 23 -13.57 -24.91 17.32
C GLY A 23 -14.82 -25.11 18.19
N ASP A 24 -14.88 -26.20 18.96
CA ASP A 24 -15.93 -26.43 19.95
C ASP A 24 -15.66 -25.63 21.24
N PRO A 25 -16.45 -24.60 21.60
CA PRO A 25 -16.19 -23.82 22.81
C PRO A 25 -16.20 -24.63 24.12
N ASN A 26 -16.74 -25.86 24.13
CA ASN A 26 -16.69 -26.77 25.29
C ASN A 26 -15.45 -27.69 25.27
N GLY A 27 -14.62 -27.61 24.24
CA GLY A 27 -13.40 -28.38 24.10
C GLY A 27 -12.36 -28.04 25.18
N PRO A 28 -11.67 -29.04 25.75
CA PRO A 28 -10.67 -28.80 26.79
C PRO A 28 -9.33 -28.30 26.26
N VAL A 29 -9.08 -28.34 24.95
CA VAL A 29 -7.76 -28.03 24.36
C VAL A 29 -7.78 -26.68 23.65
N ALA A 30 -6.85 -25.81 24.01
CA ALA A 30 -6.41 -24.68 23.19
C ALA A 30 -5.08 -25.03 22.50
N VAL A 31 -4.92 -24.61 21.24
CA VAL A 31 -3.71 -24.83 20.45
C VAL A 31 -3.06 -23.50 20.11
N CYS A 32 -1.78 -23.38 20.43
CA CYS A 32 -0.91 -22.27 20.07
C CYS A 32 0.09 -22.75 19.02
N ALA A 33 -0.19 -22.47 17.75
CA ALA A 33 0.61 -22.87 16.59
C ALA A 33 1.82 -21.94 16.32
N LEU A 34 2.17 -21.08 17.27
CA LEU A 34 3.27 -20.11 17.18
C LEU A 34 3.24 -19.33 15.85
N THR A 35 4.23 -19.52 14.96
CA THR A 35 4.30 -18.85 13.65
C THR A 35 3.88 -19.74 12.47
N SER A 36 3.37 -20.94 12.74
CA SER A 36 3.03 -21.96 11.73
C SER A 36 1.54 -21.93 11.37
N GLU A 37 1.15 -21.00 10.49
CA GLU A 37 -0.24 -20.77 10.08
C GLU A 37 -0.95 -22.03 9.55
N GLY A 38 -0.23 -22.88 8.79
CA GLY A 38 -0.77 -24.09 8.19
C GLY A 38 -1.30 -25.13 9.19
N LEU A 39 -0.93 -25.02 10.48
CA LEU A 39 -1.42 -25.91 11.52
C LEU A 39 -2.81 -25.52 12.06
N ILE A 40 -3.25 -24.27 11.88
CA ILE A 40 -4.48 -23.77 12.51
C ILE A 40 -5.70 -24.55 12.04
N ALA A 41 -5.96 -24.56 10.73
CA ALA A 41 -7.19 -25.13 10.18
C ALA A 41 -7.33 -26.65 10.41
N PRO A 42 -6.27 -27.47 10.22
CA PRO A 42 -6.35 -28.89 10.55
C PRO A 42 -6.58 -29.16 12.04
N LEU A 43 -5.90 -28.42 12.93
CA LEU A 43 -5.97 -28.69 14.38
C LEU A 43 -7.27 -28.20 15.02
N VAL A 44 -7.81 -27.05 14.59
CA VAL A 44 -9.09 -26.55 15.13
C VAL A 44 -10.27 -27.46 14.80
N ALA A 45 -10.20 -28.19 13.68
CA ALA A 45 -11.23 -29.14 13.26
C ALA A 45 -11.24 -30.43 14.09
N LEU A 46 -10.24 -30.64 14.95
CA LEU A 46 -10.15 -31.85 15.78
C LEU A 46 -11.15 -31.80 16.96
N PRO A 47 -11.80 -32.93 17.29
CA PRO A 47 -12.66 -33.01 18.47
C PRO A 47 -11.94 -32.62 19.76
N GLY A 48 -12.58 -31.75 20.55
CA GLY A 48 -12.06 -31.26 21.83
C GLY A 48 -11.12 -30.05 21.74
N VAL A 49 -10.85 -29.53 20.53
CA VAL A 49 -10.16 -28.24 20.37
C VAL A 49 -11.17 -27.09 20.39
N ALA A 50 -11.00 -26.17 21.33
CA ALA A 50 -11.85 -24.99 21.46
C ALA A 50 -11.36 -23.79 20.65
N ILE A 51 -10.05 -23.65 20.50
CA ILE A 51 -9.44 -22.55 19.78
C ILE A 51 -8.04 -22.97 19.30
N ALA A 52 -7.69 -22.62 18.08
CA ALA A 52 -6.33 -22.75 17.56
C ALA A 52 -5.89 -21.44 16.93
N GLY A 53 -4.69 -20.97 17.26
CA GLY A 53 -4.20 -19.68 16.76
C GLY A 53 -2.70 -19.50 16.81
N MET A 54 -2.25 -18.41 16.20
CA MET A 54 -0.85 -18.01 16.16
C MET A 54 -0.50 -17.02 17.26
N VAL A 55 0.78 -16.94 17.59
CA VAL A 55 1.34 -15.91 18.44
C VAL A 55 2.73 -15.53 17.96
N TYR A 56 2.97 -14.22 17.84
CA TYR A 56 4.23 -13.68 17.37
C TYR A 56 5.06 -13.03 18.47
N THR A 57 4.44 -12.48 19.51
CA THR A 57 5.12 -11.67 20.53
C THR A 57 4.93 -12.22 21.93
N ALA A 58 5.96 -12.12 22.78
CA ALA A 58 5.95 -12.56 24.17
C ALA A 58 5.26 -11.59 25.15
N ASN A 59 4.54 -10.59 24.62
CA ASN A 59 3.81 -9.59 25.39
C ASN A 59 2.32 -9.61 25.02
N LEU A 60 1.88 -8.74 24.12
CA LEU A 60 0.48 -8.58 23.72
C LEU A 60 -0.14 -9.89 23.21
N GLY A 61 0.62 -10.69 22.48
CA GLY A 61 0.19 -12.02 22.04
C GLY A 61 -0.18 -12.93 23.22
N ILE A 62 0.71 -13.03 24.22
CA ILE A 62 0.48 -13.80 25.44
C ILE A 62 -0.66 -13.21 26.28
N THR A 63 -0.74 -11.88 26.41
CA THR A 63 -1.87 -11.18 27.05
C THR A 63 -3.21 -11.67 26.49
N ARG A 64 -3.35 -11.73 25.16
CA ARG A 64 -4.59 -12.18 24.49
C ARG A 64 -4.89 -13.66 24.74
N ILE A 65 -3.85 -14.52 24.73
CA ILE A 65 -3.99 -15.95 25.08
C ILE A 65 -4.53 -16.10 26.50
N ILE A 66 -3.94 -15.41 27.48
CA ILE A 66 -4.38 -15.48 28.88
C ILE A 66 -5.84 -15.05 29.00
N VAL A 67 -6.23 -13.91 28.42
CA VAL A 67 -7.59 -13.37 28.52
C VAL A 67 -8.60 -14.32 27.88
N ASN A 68 -8.32 -14.84 26.68
CA ASN A 68 -9.23 -15.74 25.99
C ASN A 68 -9.38 -17.08 26.74
N ILE A 69 -8.29 -17.66 27.24
CA ILE A 69 -8.34 -18.93 27.99
C ILE A 69 -9.02 -18.75 29.35
N THR A 70 -8.62 -17.77 30.15
CA THR A 70 -9.22 -17.53 31.49
C THR A 70 -10.69 -17.11 31.43
N SER A 71 -11.19 -16.74 30.24
CA SER A 71 -12.60 -16.46 30.00
C SER A 71 -13.44 -17.66 29.60
N ASN A 72 -12.83 -18.82 29.37
CA ASN A 72 -13.53 -20.06 29.07
C ASN A 72 -13.04 -21.19 30.00
N PRO A 73 -13.79 -21.49 31.07
CA PRO A 73 -13.42 -22.53 32.03
C PRO A 73 -13.34 -23.95 31.45
N ALA A 74 -13.93 -24.21 30.27
CA ALA A 74 -13.82 -25.51 29.62
C ALA A 74 -12.39 -25.80 29.16
N ILE A 75 -11.58 -24.79 28.85
CA ILE A 75 -10.19 -24.97 28.40
C ILE A 75 -9.30 -25.32 29.59
N ARG A 76 -8.69 -26.51 29.53
CA ARG A 76 -7.84 -27.12 30.56
C ARG A 76 -6.42 -27.44 30.09
N PHE A 77 -6.18 -27.40 28.79
CA PHE A 77 -4.87 -27.66 28.19
C PHE A 77 -4.51 -26.57 27.19
N LEU A 78 -3.23 -26.19 27.15
CA LEU A 78 -2.66 -25.37 26.10
C LEU A 78 -1.51 -26.13 25.44
N LEU A 79 -1.74 -26.64 24.23
CA LEU A 79 -0.71 -27.26 23.41
C LEU A 79 0.02 -26.19 22.60
N ILE A 80 1.33 -26.04 22.83
CA ILE A 80 2.21 -25.17 22.05
C ILE A 80 2.88 -26.03 20.98
N CYS A 81 2.76 -25.67 19.71
CA CYS A 81 3.37 -26.39 18.59
C CYS A 81 3.78 -25.43 17.47
N GLY A 82 4.46 -25.94 16.45
CA GLY A 82 4.95 -25.14 15.34
C GLY A 82 6.23 -24.39 15.65
N LYS A 83 6.63 -23.50 14.75
CA LYS A 83 7.91 -22.80 14.80
C LYS A 83 7.85 -21.57 15.70
N ASP A 84 8.76 -21.48 16.66
CA ASP A 84 8.89 -20.30 17.52
C ASP A 84 9.60 -19.14 16.82
N SER A 85 9.28 -17.92 17.24
CA SER A 85 9.98 -16.73 16.76
C SER A 85 11.39 -16.66 17.32
N ALA A 86 12.40 -16.55 16.45
CA ALA A 86 13.80 -16.46 16.88
C ALA A 86 14.08 -15.27 17.81
N LEU A 87 13.40 -14.14 17.59
CA LEU A 87 13.55 -12.92 18.38
C LEU A 87 12.58 -12.88 19.55
N PHE A 88 11.30 -13.11 19.29
CA PHE A 88 10.26 -12.86 20.28
C PHE A 88 10.01 -14.05 21.21
N LYS A 89 10.37 -15.29 20.81
CA LYS A 89 10.25 -16.54 21.58
C LYS A 89 8.96 -16.67 22.44
N PRO A 90 7.75 -16.43 21.89
CA PRO A 90 6.52 -16.55 22.66
C PRO A 90 6.27 -17.96 23.22
N GLY A 91 6.71 -19.03 22.54
CA GLY A 91 6.55 -20.41 23.04
C GLY A 91 7.28 -20.61 24.38
N GLN A 92 8.58 -20.34 24.40
CA GLN A 92 9.38 -20.40 25.63
C GLN A 92 8.86 -19.45 26.73
N SER A 93 8.34 -18.28 26.33
CA SER A 93 7.79 -17.31 27.27
C SER A 93 6.48 -17.79 27.92
N LEU A 94 5.62 -18.51 27.18
CA LEU A 94 4.41 -19.14 27.72
C LEU A 94 4.76 -20.25 28.73
N VAL A 95 5.75 -21.08 28.43
CA VAL A 95 6.26 -22.10 29.37
C VAL A 95 6.74 -21.44 30.66
N SER A 96 7.57 -20.42 30.54
CA SER A 96 8.10 -19.67 31.69
C SER A 96 6.99 -19.01 32.52
N LEU A 97 5.97 -18.44 31.86
CA LEU A 97 4.80 -17.89 32.52
C LEU A 97 4.04 -18.95 33.33
N SER A 98 3.84 -20.15 32.76
CA SER A 98 3.15 -21.25 33.44
C SER A 98 3.89 -21.68 34.71
N GLU A 99 5.21 -21.86 34.59
CA GLU A 99 6.04 -22.36 35.68
C GLU A 99 6.27 -21.32 36.77
N LYS A 100 6.58 -20.07 36.39
CA LYS A 100 7.16 -19.06 37.30
C LYS A 100 6.27 -17.84 37.49
N GLY A 101 5.36 -17.56 36.55
CA GLY A 101 4.48 -16.39 36.60
C GLY A 101 5.20 -15.09 36.21
N VAL A 102 4.85 -13.99 36.88
CA VAL A 102 5.39 -12.66 36.60
C VAL A 102 5.99 -12.02 37.86
N ASP A 103 6.95 -11.12 37.68
CA ASP A 103 7.53 -10.32 38.75
C ASP A 103 6.66 -9.07 39.09
N GLU A 104 7.13 -8.24 40.03
CA GLU A 104 6.46 -7.00 40.45
C GLU A 104 6.28 -6.00 39.30
N LYS A 105 7.17 -6.04 38.29
CA LYS A 105 7.11 -5.21 37.09
C LYS A 105 6.30 -5.86 35.96
N ARG A 106 5.61 -6.97 36.24
CA ARG A 106 4.75 -7.69 35.28
C ARG A 106 5.54 -8.38 34.18
N ARG A 107 6.84 -8.54 34.36
CA ARG A 107 7.70 -9.27 33.44
C ARG A 107 7.56 -10.76 33.70
N ILE A 108 7.45 -11.55 32.65
CA ILE A 108 7.46 -13.01 32.74
C ILE A 108 8.86 -13.45 33.22
N ILE A 109 8.90 -14.14 34.36
CA ILE A 109 10.15 -14.57 34.99
C ILE A 109 10.80 -15.64 34.10
N ASP A 110 12.10 -15.48 33.80
CA ASP A 110 12.92 -16.36 32.95
C ASP A 110 12.46 -16.51 31.48
N ALA A 111 11.58 -15.62 31.01
CA ALA A 111 11.26 -15.53 29.59
C ALA A 111 12.46 -15.00 28.79
N ALA A 112 12.87 -15.77 27.77
CA ALA A 112 13.93 -15.45 26.82
C ALA A 112 13.45 -14.61 25.64
N GLY A 113 12.13 -14.40 25.51
CA GLY A 113 11.53 -13.56 24.48
C GLY A 113 11.90 -12.09 24.61
N TYR A 114 11.81 -11.36 23.50
CA TYR A 114 11.95 -9.91 23.50
C TYR A 114 10.78 -9.24 24.24
N ASP A 115 11.11 -8.34 25.17
CA ASP A 115 10.17 -7.53 25.98
C ASP A 115 8.94 -8.29 26.55
N PRO A 116 9.13 -9.35 27.37
CA PRO A 116 8.06 -10.22 27.85
C PRO A 116 7.37 -9.60 29.07
N VAL A 117 6.70 -8.45 28.90
CA VAL A 117 6.00 -7.73 29.97
C VAL A 117 4.49 -7.71 29.69
N LEU A 118 3.69 -8.00 30.71
CA LEU A 118 2.23 -8.12 30.65
C LEU A 118 1.55 -7.01 31.48
N PRO A 119 1.64 -5.74 31.07
CA PRO A 119 1.15 -4.63 31.88
C PRO A 119 -0.34 -4.76 32.22
N SER A 120 -1.15 -5.19 31.24
CA SER A 120 -2.61 -5.22 31.33
C SER A 120 -3.23 -6.44 32.03
N ILE A 121 -2.45 -7.44 32.52
CA ILE A 121 -2.99 -8.72 33.02
C ILE A 121 -2.82 -8.88 34.53
N ALA A 122 -3.82 -8.54 35.36
CA ALA A 122 -3.76 -8.62 36.84
C ALA A 122 -3.06 -9.88 37.39
N PRO A 123 -2.25 -9.80 38.49
CA PRO A 123 -1.48 -10.95 38.98
C PRO A 123 -2.36 -12.16 39.30
N GLU A 124 -3.59 -11.90 39.76
CA GLU A 124 -4.60 -12.90 40.07
C GLU A 124 -5.06 -13.64 38.81
N GLN A 125 -5.13 -12.96 37.66
CA GLN A 125 -5.47 -13.57 36.37
C GLN A 125 -4.32 -14.43 35.84
N VAL A 126 -3.06 -14.03 36.06
CA VAL A 126 -1.90 -14.90 35.81
C VAL A 126 -1.98 -16.15 36.69
N ALA A 127 -2.29 -15.99 37.98
CA ALA A 127 -2.46 -17.12 38.89
C ALA A 127 -3.63 -18.03 38.51
N GLN A 128 -4.74 -17.47 38.02
CA GLN A 128 -5.86 -18.24 37.47
C GLN A 128 -5.41 -19.06 36.26
N PHE A 129 -4.77 -18.41 35.29
CA PHE A 129 -4.28 -19.06 34.07
C PHE A 129 -3.39 -20.28 34.41
N ARG A 130 -2.40 -20.09 35.28
CA ARG A 130 -1.47 -21.14 35.73
C ARG A 130 -2.17 -22.31 36.44
N LYS A 131 -3.29 -22.08 37.10
CA LYS A 131 -4.09 -23.14 37.77
C LYS A 131 -5.09 -23.80 36.83
N GLN A 132 -5.58 -23.06 35.84
CA GLN A 132 -6.64 -23.49 34.95
C GLN A 132 -6.12 -24.44 33.88
N VAL A 133 -4.98 -24.12 33.26
CA VAL A 133 -4.43 -24.87 32.14
C VAL A 133 -3.08 -25.52 32.45
N GLU A 134 -2.93 -26.76 31.98
CA GLU A 134 -1.63 -27.42 31.82
C GLU A 134 -1.04 -27.00 30.46
N ILE A 135 0.18 -26.47 30.45
CA ILE A 135 0.91 -26.15 29.21
C ILE A 135 1.72 -27.35 28.75
N LEU A 136 1.60 -27.70 27.48
CA LEU A 136 2.33 -28.76 26.83
C LEU A 136 3.22 -28.17 25.74
N ASP A 137 4.52 -28.17 25.98
CA ASP A 137 5.50 -27.63 25.04
C ASP A 137 5.91 -28.67 23.99
N TRP A 138 5.40 -28.51 22.78
CA TRP A 138 5.77 -29.23 21.57
C TRP A 138 6.32 -28.25 20.52
N THR A 139 7.00 -27.20 20.98
CA THR A 139 7.64 -26.22 20.10
C THR A 139 8.57 -26.92 19.11
N GLY A 140 8.42 -26.60 17.83
CA GLY A 140 9.15 -27.20 16.72
C GLY A 140 8.42 -28.36 16.03
N GLU A 141 7.40 -28.95 16.65
CA GLU A 141 6.60 -30.02 16.04
C GLU A 141 5.57 -29.45 15.05
N GLU A 142 5.57 -29.99 13.83
CA GLU A 142 4.67 -29.59 12.73
C GLU A 142 3.96 -30.80 12.08
N ASP A 143 4.28 -32.03 12.50
CA ASP A 143 3.63 -33.23 11.99
C ASP A 143 2.18 -33.32 12.50
N LEU A 144 1.23 -33.24 11.56
CA LEU A 144 -0.19 -33.25 11.87
C LEU A 144 -0.68 -34.55 12.51
N GLN A 145 -0.10 -35.70 12.17
CA GLN A 145 -0.49 -36.98 12.77
C GLN A 145 -0.07 -37.02 14.23
N VAL A 146 1.17 -36.63 14.51
CA VAL A 146 1.68 -36.53 15.88
C VAL A 146 0.83 -35.55 16.70
N LEU A 147 0.58 -34.35 16.18
CA LEU A 147 -0.22 -33.34 16.88
C LEU A 147 -1.68 -33.79 17.08
N GLN A 148 -2.27 -34.51 16.13
CA GLN A 148 -3.62 -35.06 16.26
C GLN A 148 -3.71 -36.10 17.37
N GLU A 149 -2.73 -37.00 17.48
CA GLU A 149 -2.67 -37.98 18.57
C GLU A 149 -2.54 -37.30 19.94
N ARG A 150 -1.74 -36.22 20.01
CA ARG A 150 -1.60 -35.42 21.24
C ARG A 150 -2.91 -34.74 21.62
N VAL A 151 -3.57 -34.06 20.69
CA VAL A 151 -4.87 -33.44 20.93
C VAL A 151 -5.88 -34.47 21.43
N LYS A 152 -5.96 -35.64 20.77
CA LYS A 152 -6.84 -36.72 21.20
C LYS A 152 -6.53 -37.17 22.64
N SER A 153 -5.26 -37.42 22.95
CA SER A 153 -4.83 -37.81 24.30
C SER A 153 -5.19 -36.76 25.37
N LEU A 154 -5.18 -35.46 25.03
CA LEU A 154 -5.58 -34.40 25.95
C LEU A 154 -7.09 -34.33 26.13
N SER A 155 -7.84 -34.47 25.03
CA SER A 155 -9.30 -34.55 25.05
C SER A 155 -9.79 -35.72 25.90
N ASP A 156 -9.14 -36.89 25.81
CA ASP A 156 -9.45 -38.07 26.63
C ASP A 156 -9.14 -37.86 28.13
N ARG A 157 -8.19 -36.96 28.45
CA ARG A 157 -7.80 -36.57 29.82
C ARG A 157 -8.64 -35.43 30.40
N ASN A 158 -9.74 -35.03 29.76
CA ASN A 158 -10.53 -33.87 30.16
C ASN A 158 -10.96 -33.93 31.65
N PRO A 159 -10.43 -33.05 32.53
CA PRO A 159 -10.78 -33.03 33.94
C PRO A 159 -12.10 -32.29 34.24
N GLY A 160 -12.85 -31.88 33.21
CA GLY A 160 -14.05 -31.05 33.31
C GLY A 160 -13.72 -29.55 33.41
N VAL A 161 -14.75 -28.73 33.59
CA VAL A 161 -14.61 -27.27 33.67
C VAL A 161 -13.78 -26.84 34.89
N PHE A 162 -12.97 -25.80 34.73
CA PHE A 162 -12.25 -25.18 35.84
C PHE A 162 -13.23 -24.46 36.77
N VAL A 163 -13.11 -24.71 38.08
CA VAL A 163 -13.97 -24.10 39.09
C VAL A 163 -13.12 -23.27 40.04
N THR A 164 -13.36 -21.96 40.09
CA THR A 164 -12.77 -21.08 41.10
C THR A 164 -13.63 -21.05 42.36
N GLY A 165 -13.03 -21.27 43.53
CA GLY A 165 -13.72 -21.15 44.83
C GLY A 165 -14.14 -19.73 45.23
N GLN A 166 -13.91 -18.75 44.35
CA GLN A 166 -14.35 -17.36 44.49
C GLN A 166 -15.49 -17.13 43.49
N LYS A 167 -16.61 -16.56 43.94
CA LYS A 167 -17.65 -16.02 43.04
C LYS A 167 -16.94 -15.16 42.00
N GLU A 168 -17.27 -15.35 40.72
CA GLU A 168 -16.81 -14.53 39.61
C GLU A 168 -17.08 -13.05 39.93
N ALA A 169 -16.12 -12.39 40.57
CA ALA A 169 -16.05 -10.95 40.52
C ALA A 169 -15.69 -10.66 39.07
N SER A 170 -16.70 -10.25 38.29
CA SER A 170 -16.51 -9.68 36.97
C SER A 170 -15.68 -8.41 37.12
N SER A 171 -14.38 -8.58 37.36
CA SER A 171 -13.43 -7.48 37.36
C SER A 171 -13.50 -6.93 35.94
N PRO A 172 -13.88 -5.65 35.76
CA PRO A 172 -13.98 -5.07 34.44
C PRO A 172 -12.61 -5.23 33.79
N ARG A 173 -12.53 -6.09 32.77
CA ARG A 173 -11.32 -6.23 31.98
C ARG A 173 -11.11 -4.88 31.32
N SER A 174 -10.01 -4.20 31.62
CA SER A 174 -9.63 -2.97 30.96
C SER A 174 -9.47 -3.30 29.47
N GLN A 175 -10.44 -2.86 28.65
CA GLN A 175 -10.30 -2.93 27.21
C GLN A 175 -9.17 -1.97 26.82
N GLU A 176 -8.41 -2.34 25.78
CA GLU A 176 -7.38 -1.45 25.23
C GLU A 176 -8.05 -0.15 24.78
N GLU A 177 -7.65 0.97 25.38
CA GLU A 177 -8.12 2.30 24.99
C GLU A 177 -7.21 2.86 23.89
N PHE A 178 -7.76 2.99 22.69
CA PHE A 178 -7.08 3.60 21.56
C PHE A 178 -7.61 5.00 21.31
N VAL A 179 -6.70 5.97 21.14
CA VAL A 179 -7.07 7.29 20.64
C VAL A 179 -7.31 7.21 19.13
N SER A 180 -8.56 7.41 18.71
CA SER A 180 -8.92 7.38 17.28
C SER A 180 -8.40 8.63 16.57
N ILE A 181 -7.72 8.41 15.44
CA ILE A 181 -7.33 9.45 14.51
C ILE A 181 -8.06 9.24 13.17
N ARG A 182 -8.42 10.32 12.48
CA ARG A 182 -9.06 10.23 11.16
C ARG A 182 -8.00 10.13 10.07
N PRO A 183 -8.19 9.29 9.03
CA PRO A 183 -7.41 9.38 7.81
C PRO A 183 -7.50 10.80 7.22
N GLY A 184 -6.41 11.31 6.68
CA GLY A 184 -6.35 12.67 6.10
C GLY A 184 -4.91 13.15 5.89
N GLY A 185 -4.79 14.39 5.41
CA GLY A 185 -3.52 15.00 4.99
C GLY A 185 -3.52 15.32 3.50
N GLN A 186 -2.76 16.35 3.11
CA GLN A 186 -2.50 16.62 1.69
C GLN A 186 -1.19 15.95 1.29
N ARG A 187 -1.19 15.31 0.12
CA ARG A 187 0.06 14.81 -0.46
C ARG A 187 0.90 16.02 -0.85
N GLU A 188 1.98 16.25 -0.13
CA GLU A 188 2.96 17.28 -0.47
C GLU A 188 3.54 16.96 -1.86
N PRO A 189 3.50 17.90 -2.81
CA PRO A 189 4.05 17.68 -4.14
C PRO A 189 5.54 17.25 -4.13
N LEU A 190 5.92 16.34 -5.02
CA LEU A 190 7.29 15.78 -5.07
C LEU A 190 8.40 16.79 -5.37
N LEU A 191 8.03 17.99 -5.85
CA LEU A 191 8.95 19.10 -6.06
C LEU A 191 9.50 19.71 -4.77
N TYR A 192 9.02 19.28 -3.59
CA TYR A 192 9.34 19.91 -2.32
C TYR A 192 10.55 19.34 -1.58
N ASP A 193 11.09 18.16 -1.91
CA ASP A 193 12.30 17.71 -1.21
C ASP A 193 13.50 18.57 -1.68
N PRO A 194 14.17 19.30 -0.77
CA PRO A 194 15.32 20.14 -1.10
C PRO A 194 16.44 19.39 -1.80
N LYS A 195 16.49 18.06 -1.69
CA LYS A 195 17.53 17.24 -2.34
C LYS A 195 17.17 16.82 -3.76
N GLY A 196 15.92 16.98 -4.18
CA GLY A 196 15.46 16.72 -5.53
C GLY A 196 14.37 15.66 -5.62
N TYR A 197 14.28 14.97 -6.76
CA TYR A 197 13.23 14.01 -7.05
C TYR A 197 13.78 12.70 -7.59
N PHE A 198 12.94 11.66 -7.56
CA PHE A 198 13.30 10.31 -7.97
C PHE A 198 12.41 9.83 -9.10
N VAL A 199 13.03 9.13 -10.05
CA VAL A 199 12.37 8.39 -11.12
C VAL A 199 12.62 6.91 -10.88
N ILE A 200 11.56 6.13 -10.80
CA ILE A 200 11.62 4.68 -10.59
C ILE A 200 11.18 4.00 -11.88
N THR A 201 11.95 3.00 -12.28
CA THR A 201 11.66 2.13 -13.42
C THR A 201 11.94 0.69 -13.04
N ILE A 202 11.27 -0.25 -13.69
CA ILE A 202 11.56 -1.68 -13.54
C ILE A 202 12.26 -2.21 -14.78
N GLU A 203 13.17 -3.14 -14.59
CA GLU A 203 13.95 -3.84 -15.61
C GLU A 203 13.69 -5.35 -15.49
N PRO A 204 12.60 -5.86 -16.10
CA PRO A 204 12.12 -7.21 -15.79
C PRO A 204 13.01 -8.34 -16.31
N GLU A 205 13.78 -8.12 -17.38
CA GLU A 205 14.76 -9.09 -17.88
C GLU A 205 15.90 -9.31 -16.87
N GLN A 206 16.28 -8.27 -16.14
CA GLN A 206 17.31 -8.29 -15.10
C GLN A 206 16.73 -8.65 -13.71
N GLY A 207 15.41 -8.58 -13.56
CA GLY A 207 14.72 -8.73 -12.29
C GLY A 207 15.06 -7.60 -11.29
N GLU A 208 15.34 -6.40 -11.79
CA GLU A 208 15.81 -5.26 -10.98
C GLU A 208 14.88 -4.05 -11.08
N ILE A 209 14.86 -3.27 -10.01
CA ILE A 209 14.32 -1.91 -9.95
C ILE A 209 15.50 -0.96 -10.17
N LEU A 210 15.32 -0.03 -11.08
CA LEU A 210 16.23 1.07 -11.33
C LEU A 210 15.63 2.37 -10.79
N LEU A 211 16.32 2.99 -9.85
CA LEU A 211 15.95 4.27 -9.25
C LEU A 211 17.01 5.31 -9.60
N ARG A 212 16.56 6.45 -10.12
CA ARG A 212 17.41 7.59 -10.49
C ARG A 212 17.00 8.83 -9.72
N HIS A 213 17.98 9.51 -9.17
CA HIS A 213 17.84 10.74 -8.41
C HIS A 213 18.31 11.93 -9.24
N TYR A 214 17.50 12.99 -9.25
CA TYR A 214 17.79 14.24 -9.92
C TYR A 214 17.71 15.38 -8.90
N LEU A 215 18.69 16.28 -8.93
CA LEU A 215 18.69 17.49 -8.12
C LEU A 215 17.51 18.42 -8.50
N PRO A 216 17.18 19.45 -7.68
CA PRO A 216 16.11 20.40 -8.00
C PRO A 216 16.28 21.11 -9.33
N ASN A 217 17.52 21.24 -9.83
CA ASN A 217 17.84 21.80 -11.14
C ASN A 217 17.81 20.76 -12.29
N HIS A 218 17.17 19.60 -12.08
CA HIS A 218 17.07 18.48 -13.02
C HIS A 218 18.39 17.79 -13.39
N THR A 219 19.49 18.10 -12.71
CA THR A 219 20.78 17.44 -12.96
C THR A 219 20.75 16.01 -12.38
N PRO A 220 21.09 14.97 -13.17
CA PRO A 220 21.26 13.62 -12.64
C PRO A 220 22.32 13.60 -11.54
N ALA A 221 22.04 12.95 -10.42
CA ALA A 221 22.96 12.91 -9.28
C ALA A 221 23.31 11.49 -8.82
N HIS A 222 22.31 10.65 -8.56
CA HIS A 222 22.55 9.30 -8.05
C HIS A 222 21.71 8.27 -8.81
N GLU A 223 22.22 7.06 -8.90
CA GLU A 223 21.50 5.89 -9.45
C GLU A 223 21.62 4.75 -8.44
N MET A 224 20.56 3.95 -8.31
CA MET A 224 20.52 2.76 -7.48
C MET A 224 19.77 1.66 -8.20
N ARG A 225 20.37 0.46 -8.21
CA ARG A 225 19.75 -0.78 -8.67
C ARG A 225 19.50 -1.69 -7.48
N GLY A 226 18.37 -2.38 -7.48
CA GLY A 226 18.04 -3.32 -6.41
C GLY A 226 16.78 -4.10 -6.69
N ARG A 227 16.56 -5.17 -5.91
CA ARG A 227 15.37 -6.03 -6.06
C ARG A 227 14.33 -5.83 -4.94
N GLY A 228 14.74 -5.20 -3.85
CA GLY A 228 13.93 -5.06 -2.63
C GLY A 228 13.64 -3.59 -2.31
N ALA A 229 12.37 -3.27 -2.10
CA ALA A 229 11.90 -1.93 -1.78
C ALA A 229 12.52 -1.41 -0.48
N THR A 230 12.56 -2.26 0.56
CA THR A 230 13.12 -1.91 1.87
C THR A 230 14.60 -1.62 1.80
N SER A 231 15.40 -2.45 1.11
CA SER A 231 16.86 -2.23 1.01
C SER A 231 17.18 -0.96 0.22
N MET A 232 16.42 -0.69 -0.83
CA MET A 232 16.57 0.54 -1.62
C MET A 232 16.19 1.79 -0.82
N LEU A 233 15.03 1.79 -0.13
CA LEU A 233 14.62 2.91 0.72
C LEU A 233 15.65 3.20 1.83
N LEU A 234 16.13 2.15 2.52
CA LEU A 234 17.19 2.29 3.52
C LEU A 234 18.49 2.82 2.91
N GLY A 235 18.80 2.47 1.66
CA GLY A 235 19.92 3.02 0.91
C GLY A 235 19.79 4.53 0.72
N LEU A 236 18.60 5.02 0.33
CA LEU A 236 18.33 6.45 0.16
C LEU A 236 18.43 7.22 1.46
N LEU A 237 17.85 6.68 2.54
CA LEU A 237 17.90 7.27 3.88
C LEU A 237 19.34 7.32 4.41
N ARG A 238 20.11 6.25 4.23
CA ARG A 238 21.53 6.20 4.62
C ARG A 238 22.38 7.21 3.85
N ALA A 239 22.11 7.39 2.56
CA ALA A 239 22.75 8.43 1.74
C ALA A 239 22.22 9.84 2.04
N GLY A 240 21.22 9.95 2.94
CA GLY A 240 20.59 11.20 3.32
C GLY A 240 19.88 11.89 2.16
N LEU A 241 19.45 11.18 1.12
CA LEU A 241 18.86 11.79 -0.09
C LEU A 241 17.38 12.17 0.06
N VAL A 242 16.77 11.84 1.19
CA VAL A 242 15.38 12.15 1.51
C VAL A 242 15.38 12.92 2.82
N THR A 243 14.73 14.08 2.83
CA THR A 243 14.71 14.98 4.00
C THR A 243 13.34 15.08 4.66
N GLN A 244 12.27 14.72 3.94
CA GLN A 244 10.90 14.79 4.43
C GLN A 244 10.32 13.40 4.68
N LEU A 245 9.61 13.22 5.79
CA LEU A 245 8.96 11.95 6.15
C LEU A 245 7.85 11.57 5.16
N SER A 246 7.13 12.57 4.63
CA SER A 246 6.12 12.40 3.58
C SER A 246 6.73 11.82 2.30
N HIS A 247 7.89 12.34 1.88
CA HIS A 247 8.63 11.83 0.73
C HIS A 247 9.20 10.43 0.96
N ALA A 248 9.70 10.13 2.17
CA ALA A 248 10.13 8.78 2.53
C ALA A 248 8.95 7.78 2.46
N GLY A 249 7.76 8.17 2.93
CA GLY A 249 6.54 7.37 2.82
C GLY A 249 6.14 7.10 1.37
N TYR A 250 6.19 8.14 0.52
CA TYR A 250 5.94 8.01 -0.91
C TYR A 250 6.91 7.05 -1.61
N LEU A 251 8.22 7.21 -1.37
CA LEU A 251 9.24 6.35 -1.97
C LEU A 251 9.07 4.90 -1.53
N GLY A 252 8.70 4.66 -0.27
CA GLY A 252 8.35 3.33 0.22
C GLY A 252 7.19 2.70 -0.56
N GLU A 253 6.13 3.47 -0.82
CA GLU A 253 4.98 3.02 -1.62
C GLU A 253 5.38 2.68 -3.06
N GLU A 254 6.10 3.58 -3.75
CA GLU A 254 6.49 3.38 -5.14
C GLU A 254 7.47 2.22 -5.33
N LEU A 255 8.46 2.10 -4.44
CA LEU A 255 9.40 0.99 -4.46
C LEU A 255 8.70 -0.34 -4.18
N ALA A 256 7.73 -0.39 -3.26
CA ALA A 256 6.94 -1.59 -2.98
C ALA A 256 6.07 -1.99 -4.19
N LYS A 257 5.48 -1.01 -4.89
CA LYS A 257 4.76 -1.24 -6.15
C LYS A 257 5.69 -1.77 -7.24
N ALA A 258 6.88 -1.19 -7.42
CA ALA A 258 7.86 -1.66 -8.39
C ALA A 258 8.34 -3.09 -8.09
N GLN A 259 8.62 -3.41 -6.82
CA GLN A 259 8.99 -4.77 -6.39
C GLN A 259 7.86 -5.78 -6.68
N THR A 260 6.62 -5.42 -6.32
CA THR A 260 5.44 -6.26 -6.58
C THR A 260 5.25 -6.48 -8.08
N ALA A 261 5.45 -5.44 -8.88
CA ALA A 261 5.35 -5.55 -10.33
C ALA A 261 6.38 -6.51 -10.93
N LEU A 262 7.62 -6.47 -10.46
CA LEU A 262 8.65 -7.44 -10.86
C LEU A 262 8.27 -8.87 -10.44
N GLN A 263 7.83 -9.06 -9.20
CA GLN A 263 7.51 -10.37 -8.66
C GLN A 263 6.36 -11.06 -9.41
N PHE A 264 5.34 -10.30 -9.81
CA PHE A 264 4.13 -10.83 -10.44
C PHE A 264 4.04 -10.57 -11.95
N GLY A 265 5.10 -10.02 -12.56
CA GLY A 265 5.12 -9.70 -13.99
C GLY A 265 4.10 -8.62 -14.39
N LEU A 266 3.78 -7.69 -13.49
CA LEU A 266 2.82 -6.61 -13.74
C LEU A 266 3.50 -5.39 -14.38
N ARG A 267 2.68 -4.52 -14.96
CA ARG A 267 3.09 -3.20 -15.43
C ARG A 267 3.19 -2.25 -14.25
N TYR A 268 4.34 -1.61 -14.13
CA TYR A 268 4.60 -0.51 -13.20
C TYR A 268 4.63 0.81 -13.98
N ASP A 269 3.78 1.75 -13.59
CA ASP A 269 3.92 3.16 -13.93
C ASP A 269 3.83 3.94 -12.60
N GLN A 270 4.82 4.78 -12.31
CA GLN A 270 4.87 5.57 -11.08
C GLN A 270 3.59 6.42 -10.92
N ASP A 271 3.11 6.57 -9.69
CA ASP A 271 1.84 7.24 -9.34
C ASP A 271 0.56 6.59 -9.91
N ARG A 272 0.66 5.43 -10.57
CA ARG A 272 -0.50 4.67 -11.06
C ARG A 272 -0.66 3.35 -10.31
N SER A 273 -1.88 2.83 -10.35
CA SER A 273 -2.15 1.47 -9.89
C SER A 273 -1.46 0.45 -10.78
N LEU A 274 -1.01 -0.65 -10.18
CA LEU A 274 -0.46 -1.79 -10.91
C LEU A 274 -1.52 -2.38 -11.86
N ARG A 275 -1.09 -2.77 -13.05
CA ARG A 275 -1.95 -3.32 -14.10
C ARG A 275 -1.30 -4.54 -14.73
N ALA A 276 -2.08 -5.39 -15.38
CA ALA A 276 -1.52 -6.47 -16.18
C ALA A 276 -0.64 -5.89 -17.30
N ARG A 277 0.46 -6.57 -17.64
CA ARG A 277 1.20 -6.25 -18.86
C ARG A 277 0.34 -6.62 -20.06
N GLU A 278 0.25 -5.72 -21.03
CA GLU A 278 -0.32 -6.05 -22.33
C GLU A 278 0.60 -7.07 -22.99
N THR A 279 0.08 -8.28 -23.26
CA THR A 279 0.75 -9.24 -24.12
C THR A 279 0.72 -8.68 -25.53
N VAL A 280 1.85 -8.16 -26.01
CA VAL A 280 2.02 -7.90 -27.43
C VAL A 280 1.99 -9.27 -28.11
N ALA A 281 0.93 -9.55 -28.88
CA ALA A 281 0.91 -10.71 -29.76
C ALA A 281 2.15 -10.63 -30.67
N PRO A 282 2.90 -11.73 -30.86
CA PRO A 282 4.05 -11.70 -31.74
C PRO A 282 3.60 -11.19 -33.12
N PRO A 283 4.35 -10.26 -33.74
CA PRO A 283 4.03 -9.84 -35.09
C PRO A 283 4.04 -11.08 -36.00
N PRO A 284 3.10 -11.19 -36.96
CA PRO A 284 3.13 -12.27 -37.93
C PRO A 284 4.50 -12.26 -38.64
N SER A 285 5.06 -13.46 -38.78
CA SER A 285 6.38 -13.74 -39.35
C SER A 285 6.63 -12.98 -40.66
N SER A 286 7.84 -12.42 -40.77
CA SER A 286 8.29 -11.57 -41.87
C SER A 286 8.19 -12.25 -43.23
N GLU A 287 7.33 -11.72 -44.11
CA GLU A 287 7.65 -11.66 -45.54
C GLU A 287 8.36 -10.33 -45.81
N ALA A 288 9.46 -10.43 -46.54
CA ALA A 288 10.37 -9.33 -46.83
C ALA A 288 9.64 -8.11 -47.42
N LYS A 289 9.78 -6.95 -46.78
CA LYS A 289 9.48 -5.65 -47.38
C LYS A 289 10.59 -4.65 -47.07
N ALA A 290 10.82 -3.82 -48.08
CA ALA A 290 11.90 -2.86 -48.35
C ALA A 290 12.35 -1.99 -47.14
N PRO A 291 13.57 -1.41 -47.19
CA PRO A 291 14.10 -0.62 -46.07
C PRO A 291 13.16 0.54 -45.74
N GLU A 292 12.65 0.55 -44.51
CA GLU A 292 11.92 1.68 -43.96
C GLU A 292 12.85 2.90 -43.83
N PRO A 293 12.38 4.11 -44.18
CA PRO A 293 13.14 5.33 -43.98
C PRO A 293 13.36 5.54 -42.47
N ALA A 294 14.56 6.00 -42.11
CA ALA A 294 14.96 6.23 -40.73
C ALA A 294 13.89 6.99 -39.94
N ALA A 295 13.56 6.47 -38.75
CA ALA A 295 12.66 7.11 -37.80
C ALA A 295 13.06 8.59 -37.60
N PRO A 296 12.11 9.55 -37.67
CA PRO A 296 12.44 10.95 -37.45
C PRO A 296 12.96 11.11 -36.03
N LYS A 297 14.19 11.62 -35.93
CA LYS A 297 14.74 12.12 -34.67
C LYS A 297 13.82 13.25 -34.20
N ILE A 298 13.03 12.99 -33.15
CA ILE A 298 12.31 14.05 -32.45
C ILE A 298 13.36 14.82 -31.66
N THR A 299 13.89 15.86 -32.29
CA THR A 299 14.63 16.93 -31.62
C THR A 299 13.68 17.55 -30.59
N PRO A 300 14.11 17.87 -29.36
CA PRO A 300 13.24 18.58 -28.41
C PRO A 300 12.97 19.98 -28.97
N THR A 301 11.89 20.13 -29.72
CA THR A 301 11.46 21.43 -30.23
C THR A 301 10.89 22.19 -29.05
N GLN A 302 11.51 23.32 -28.72
CA GLN A 302 10.96 24.32 -27.81
C GLN A 302 9.53 24.64 -28.26
N ALA A 303 8.53 24.53 -27.37
CA ALA A 303 7.16 24.92 -27.67
C ALA A 303 7.15 26.34 -28.28
N TYR A 304 6.39 26.54 -29.36
CA TYR A 304 6.46 27.79 -30.11
C TYR A 304 5.89 28.93 -29.27
N SER A 305 6.66 30.01 -29.06
CA SER A 305 6.14 31.30 -28.56
C SER A 305 5.24 31.97 -29.60
N LEU A 306 4.32 32.85 -29.20
CA LEU A 306 3.45 33.64 -30.09
C LEU A 306 4.16 34.26 -31.30
N LYS A 307 5.36 34.82 -31.09
CA LYS A 307 6.15 35.46 -32.17
C LYS A 307 6.52 34.49 -33.29
N LYS A 308 6.82 33.23 -32.94
CA LYS A 308 7.16 32.21 -33.91
C LYS A 308 5.92 31.68 -34.64
N LEU A 309 4.76 31.60 -33.98
CA LEU A 309 3.52 31.14 -34.61
C LEU A 309 3.07 32.02 -35.80
N GLY A 310 3.38 33.32 -35.77
CA GLY A 310 3.08 34.25 -36.86
C GLY A 310 3.98 34.13 -38.11
N GLU A 311 5.13 33.46 -38.00
CA GLU A 311 6.15 33.33 -39.05
C GLU A 311 6.15 31.95 -39.71
N ILE A 312 5.27 31.05 -39.26
CA ILE A 312 5.19 29.66 -39.72
C ILE A 312 4.43 29.56 -41.06
N GLY A 313 5.05 28.91 -42.04
CA GLY A 313 4.42 28.58 -43.33
C GLY A 313 3.49 27.35 -43.24
N PRO A 314 2.62 27.14 -44.25
CA PRO A 314 1.76 25.96 -44.31
C PRO A 314 2.56 24.64 -44.30
N GLU A 315 1.95 23.56 -43.81
CA GLU A 315 2.52 22.21 -43.67
C GLU A 315 3.64 22.06 -42.62
N THR A 316 3.79 23.03 -41.72
CA THR A 316 4.80 22.97 -40.66
C THR A 316 4.27 22.24 -39.42
N SER A 317 5.10 21.38 -38.81
CA SER A 317 4.81 20.76 -37.52
C SER A 317 4.85 21.78 -36.38
N VAL A 318 3.78 21.82 -35.60
CA VAL A 318 3.59 22.74 -34.47
C VAL A 318 3.49 21.99 -33.15
N ASP A 319 4.00 22.64 -32.10
CA ASP A 319 3.86 22.26 -30.69
C ASP A 319 3.39 23.50 -29.92
N LEU A 320 2.13 23.48 -29.50
CA LEU A 320 1.45 24.64 -28.94
C LEU A 320 0.58 24.29 -27.75
N PHE A 321 0.36 25.27 -26.88
CA PHE A 321 -0.59 25.18 -25.78
C PHE A 321 -1.88 25.92 -26.15
N PHE A 322 -3.02 25.33 -25.80
CA PHE A 322 -4.32 25.70 -26.32
C PHE A 322 -5.41 25.55 -25.25
N SER A 323 -6.20 26.60 -25.05
CA SER A 323 -7.39 26.57 -24.19
C SER A 323 -8.63 26.48 -25.07
N VAL A 324 -9.39 25.40 -24.94
CA VAL A 324 -10.65 25.19 -25.68
C VAL A 324 -11.71 26.17 -25.17
N THR A 325 -12.29 26.99 -26.05
CA THR A 325 -13.37 27.93 -25.72
C THR A 325 -14.71 27.53 -26.32
N ASP A 326 -14.71 26.77 -27.40
CA ASP A 326 -15.91 26.34 -28.13
C ASP A 326 -15.60 25.18 -29.08
N THR A 327 -16.64 24.60 -29.67
CA THR A 327 -16.54 23.48 -30.62
C THR A 327 -17.29 23.86 -31.91
N PRO A 328 -16.62 24.52 -32.89
CA PRO A 328 -17.28 25.04 -34.09
C PRO A 328 -17.92 23.96 -34.96
N ARG A 329 -17.32 22.77 -35.01
CA ARG A 329 -17.72 21.61 -35.81
C ARG A 329 -17.41 20.34 -35.03
N ASP A 330 -18.05 19.23 -35.39
CA ASP A 330 -17.64 17.92 -34.89
C ASP A 330 -16.15 17.73 -35.17
N HIS A 331 -15.41 17.26 -34.16
CA HIS A 331 -13.96 17.03 -34.27
C HIS A 331 -13.09 18.28 -34.44
N VAL A 332 -13.64 19.49 -34.33
CA VAL A 332 -12.88 20.75 -34.36
C VAL A 332 -13.08 21.53 -33.07
N LEU A 333 -11.97 21.88 -32.43
CA LEU A 333 -11.92 22.66 -31.21
C LEU A 333 -11.51 24.10 -31.54
N GLY A 334 -12.34 25.07 -31.16
CA GLY A 334 -12.03 26.50 -31.21
C GLY A 334 -11.49 26.98 -29.87
N GLY A 335 -10.43 27.78 -29.88
CA GLY A 335 -9.78 28.15 -28.62
C GLY A 335 -8.65 29.16 -28.75
N MET A 336 -8.15 29.59 -27.60
CA MET A 336 -7.08 30.59 -27.50
C MET A 336 -5.73 29.90 -27.35
N PHE A 337 -4.73 30.40 -28.08
CA PHE A 337 -3.34 30.02 -27.85
C PHE A 337 -2.89 30.49 -26.47
N LEU A 338 -2.06 29.67 -25.83
CA LEU A 338 -1.52 29.91 -24.49
C LEU A 338 0.00 30.08 -24.58
N ASP A 339 0.51 31.20 -24.06
CA ASP A 339 1.94 31.45 -23.99
C ASP A 339 2.52 30.96 -22.65
N MET A 340 3.80 30.57 -22.68
CA MET A 340 4.54 30.10 -21.51
C MET A 340 5.37 31.26 -20.95
N ASP A 341 5.38 31.44 -19.63
CA ASP A 341 6.31 32.38 -19.00
C ASP A 341 7.77 31.93 -19.24
N GLU A 342 8.67 32.86 -19.57
CA GLU A 342 10.07 32.59 -19.95
C GLU A 342 10.87 31.91 -18.83
N SER A 343 10.36 31.93 -17.60
CA SER A 343 10.94 31.22 -16.45
C SER A 343 10.82 29.68 -16.54
N GLY A 344 9.91 29.14 -17.36
CA GLY A 344 9.70 27.69 -17.56
C GLY A 344 9.31 26.88 -16.31
N ALA A 345 9.17 27.54 -15.15
CA ALA A 345 9.04 26.90 -13.84
C ALA A 345 7.59 26.81 -13.35
N SER A 346 6.66 27.51 -13.98
CA SER A 346 5.26 27.51 -13.56
C SER A 346 4.36 26.80 -14.59
N ARG A 347 3.46 25.93 -14.10
CA ARG A 347 2.34 25.38 -14.90
C ARG A 347 1.23 26.44 -15.09
N VAL A 348 1.61 27.71 -15.11
CA VAL A 348 0.74 28.86 -15.30
C VAL A 348 0.95 29.37 -16.71
N TYR A 349 -0.12 29.39 -17.49
CA TYR A 349 -0.10 29.79 -18.89
C TYR A 349 -0.82 31.11 -19.06
N THR A 350 -0.26 32.01 -19.86
CA THR A 350 -0.92 33.29 -20.14
C THR A 350 -1.81 33.14 -21.37
N ARG A 351 -3.11 33.42 -21.21
CA ARG A 351 -4.03 33.41 -22.35
C ARG A 351 -3.71 34.55 -23.30
N THR A 352 -3.60 34.23 -24.58
CA THR A 352 -3.33 35.22 -25.62
C THR A 352 -4.61 35.62 -26.36
N SER A 353 -4.57 36.69 -27.14
CA SER A 353 -5.68 37.09 -28.03
C SER A 353 -5.73 36.30 -29.35
N GLN A 354 -4.77 35.40 -29.58
CA GLN A 354 -4.68 34.63 -30.82
C GLN A 354 -5.63 33.44 -30.77
N ARG A 355 -6.66 33.46 -31.64
CA ARG A 355 -7.59 32.35 -31.84
C ARG A 355 -7.05 31.35 -32.84
N LEU A 356 -7.23 30.06 -32.53
CA LEU A 356 -6.89 28.93 -33.40
C LEU A 356 -8.02 27.92 -33.42
N GLU A 357 -8.07 27.13 -34.49
CA GLU A 357 -8.88 25.92 -34.56
C GLU A 357 -7.96 24.70 -34.62
N VAL A 358 -8.34 23.65 -33.90
CA VAL A 358 -7.62 22.38 -33.83
C VAL A 358 -8.58 21.27 -34.25
N GLU A 359 -8.30 20.63 -35.38
CA GLU A 359 -9.00 19.43 -35.81
C GLU A 359 -8.35 18.20 -35.17
N TRP A 360 -9.18 17.31 -34.62
CA TRP A 360 -8.72 16.08 -33.99
C TRP A 360 -9.64 14.93 -34.38
N THR A 361 -9.07 13.81 -34.82
CA THR A 361 -9.84 12.68 -35.34
C THR A 361 -9.65 11.45 -34.47
N GLY A 362 -10.34 10.35 -34.79
CA GLY A 362 -10.16 9.08 -34.08
C GLY A 362 -8.75 8.47 -34.18
N SER A 363 -7.90 8.97 -35.08
CA SER A 363 -6.48 8.58 -35.18
C SER A 363 -5.54 9.47 -34.35
N SER A 364 -6.03 10.58 -33.81
CA SER A 364 -5.25 11.47 -32.94
C SER A 364 -4.97 10.78 -31.60
N LYS A 365 -3.71 10.78 -31.16
CA LYS A 365 -3.31 10.16 -29.90
C LYS A 365 -3.65 11.05 -28.71
N LEU A 366 -4.46 10.54 -27.78
CA LEU A 366 -4.78 11.22 -26.52
C LEU A 366 -3.85 10.78 -25.38
N ILE A 367 -3.30 11.74 -24.65
CA ILE A 367 -2.38 11.51 -23.54
C ILE A 367 -2.87 12.30 -22.31
N MET A 368 -2.79 11.70 -21.12
CA MET A 368 -3.24 12.29 -19.84
C MET A 368 -4.75 12.63 -19.74
N GLY A 369 -5.59 11.94 -20.52
CA GLY A 369 -7.05 11.93 -20.39
C GLY A 369 -7.70 11.11 -21.51
N GLY A 370 -9.02 11.14 -21.61
CA GLY A 370 -9.80 10.43 -22.64
C GLY A 370 -10.68 11.37 -23.48
N LEU A 371 -11.51 10.80 -24.35
CA LEU A 371 -12.42 11.56 -25.23
C LEU A 371 -13.34 12.51 -24.45
N ALA A 372 -13.78 12.09 -23.26
CA ALA A 372 -14.65 12.88 -22.38
C ALA A 372 -13.98 14.14 -21.80
N ASP A 373 -12.65 14.23 -21.87
CA ASP A 373 -11.87 15.36 -21.34
C ASP A 373 -11.55 16.41 -22.42
N VAL A 374 -11.87 16.13 -23.69
CA VAL A 374 -11.74 17.05 -24.82
C VAL A 374 -13.01 17.91 -24.91
N VAL A 375 -13.15 18.83 -23.96
CA VAL A 375 -14.35 19.65 -23.77
C VAL A 375 -14.03 21.14 -23.73
N VAL A 376 -15.05 21.98 -23.86
CA VAL A 376 -14.93 23.42 -23.61
C VAL A 376 -14.38 23.66 -22.20
N GLY A 377 -13.35 24.50 -22.10
CA GLY A 377 -12.60 24.74 -20.87
C GLY A 377 -11.36 23.87 -20.68
N ALA A 378 -11.13 22.88 -21.55
CA ALA A 378 -9.93 22.06 -21.48
C ALA A 378 -8.66 22.86 -21.82
N ILE A 379 -7.57 22.51 -21.16
CA ILE A 379 -6.22 23.02 -21.46
C ILE A 379 -5.45 21.88 -22.11
N LEU A 380 -4.98 22.09 -23.33
CA LEU A 380 -4.35 21.08 -24.16
C LEU A 380 -2.95 21.54 -24.58
N ARG A 381 -2.01 20.59 -24.67
CA ARG A 381 -0.83 20.76 -25.52
C ARG A 381 -1.04 19.93 -26.78
N VAL A 382 -0.89 20.57 -27.93
CA VAL A 382 -1.23 20.03 -29.24
C VAL A 382 0.04 19.90 -30.05
N PHE A 383 0.29 18.68 -30.53
CA PHE A 383 1.27 18.41 -31.58
C PHE A 383 0.54 18.06 -32.86
N GLY A 384 0.89 18.73 -33.95
CA GLY A 384 0.20 18.53 -35.21
C GLY A 384 0.83 19.30 -36.36
N LYS A 385 0.11 19.41 -37.47
CA LYS A 385 0.51 20.20 -38.63
C LYS A 385 -0.43 21.36 -38.86
N LEU A 386 0.11 22.53 -39.14
CA LEU A 386 -0.68 23.71 -39.50
C LEU A 386 -0.93 23.71 -41.01
N ASP A 387 -2.20 23.78 -41.43
CA ASP A 387 -2.55 23.87 -42.85
C ASP A 387 -2.60 25.33 -43.38
N GLU A 388 -2.84 25.48 -44.68
CA GLU A 388 -2.95 26.78 -45.37
C GLU A 388 -4.06 27.70 -44.80
N LYS A 389 -5.05 27.14 -44.10
CA LYS A 389 -6.16 27.87 -43.49
C LYS A 389 -5.94 28.16 -42.00
N LYS A 390 -4.73 27.91 -41.48
CA LYS A 390 -4.36 28.02 -40.06
C LYS A 390 -5.14 27.07 -39.15
N LEU A 391 -5.66 25.98 -39.69
CA LEU A 391 -6.23 24.87 -38.92
C LEU A 391 -5.09 23.93 -38.52
N VAL A 392 -5.07 23.54 -37.26
CA VAL A 392 -4.06 22.59 -36.74
C VAL A 392 -4.64 21.19 -36.78
N HIS A 393 -4.07 20.33 -37.60
CA HIS A 393 -4.38 18.91 -37.66
C HIS A 393 -3.63 18.19 -36.55
N ALA A 394 -4.31 17.89 -35.44
CA ALA A 394 -3.69 17.33 -34.25
C ALA A 394 -3.34 15.84 -34.44
N GLU A 395 -2.06 15.53 -34.37
CA GLU A 395 -1.55 14.15 -34.31
C GLU A 395 -1.56 13.64 -32.87
N THR A 396 -1.26 14.51 -31.90
CA THR A 396 -1.28 14.19 -30.47
C THR A 396 -1.87 15.33 -29.65
N LEU A 397 -2.79 14.98 -28.75
CA LEU A 397 -3.40 15.86 -27.78
C LEU A 397 -3.02 15.42 -26.37
N ILE A 398 -2.39 16.32 -25.62
CA ILE A 398 -2.05 16.11 -24.22
C ILE A 398 -2.98 16.95 -23.36
N ILE A 399 -3.76 16.31 -22.49
CA ILE A 399 -4.74 16.99 -21.63
C ILE A 399 -4.06 17.45 -20.34
N LEU A 400 -4.14 18.76 -20.08
CA LEU A 400 -3.46 19.45 -18.98
C LEU A 400 -4.42 20.15 -18.02
N THR A 401 -5.73 20.03 -18.23
CA THR A 401 -6.78 20.78 -17.48
C THR A 401 -6.64 20.69 -15.95
N ASN A 402 -6.25 19.54 -15.41
CA ASN A 402 -6.06 19.34 -13.96
C ASN A 402 -4.63 19.62 -13.47
N LEU A 403 -3.73 19.98 -14.38
CA LEU A 403 -2.31 20.18 -14.11
C LEU A 403 -1.89 21.63 -14.34
N ALA A 404 -2.65 22.39 -15.14
CA ALA A 404 -2.34 23.74 -15.59
C ALA A 404 -3.30 24.78 -14.99
N LYS A 405 -2.80 26.00 -14.79
CA LYS A 405 -3.64 27.18 -14.49
C LYS A 405 -3.48 28.21 -15.60
N ILE A 406 -4.55 28.92 -15.95
CA ILE A 406 -4.49 30.03 -16.90
C ILE A 406 -4.51 31.35 -16.10
N THR A 407 -3.60 32.25 -16.43
CA THR A 407 -3.66 33.66 -16.02
C THR A 407 -4.07 34.53 -17.19
N GLU A 408 -4.88 35.54 -16.91
CA GLU A 408 -5.17 36.61 -17.87
C GLU A 408 -3.97 37.57 -17.90
N PRO A 409 -3.61 38.15 -19.07
CA PRO A 409 -2.52 39.11 -19.15
C PRO A 409 -2.82 40.31 -18.24
N ASN A 410 -1.86 40.64 -17.38
CA ASN A 410 -1.96 41.77 -16.46
C ASN A 410 -2.13 43.04 -17.31
N LYS A 411 -3.31 43.69 -17.28
CA LYS A 411 -3.48 45.03 -17.85
C LYS A 411 -2.61 45.98 -17.02
N GLY A 412 -1.37 46.18 -17.47
CA GLY A 412 -0.48 47.20 -16.93
C GLY A 412 -1.22 48.54 -16.93
N LYS A 413 -1.17 49.22 -15.79
CA LYS A 413 -1.37 50.65 -15.68
C LYS A 413 -0.43 51.34 -16.66
N ASP A 414 -0.99 51.84 -17.75
CA ASP A 414 -0.49 53.00 -18.48
C ASP A 414 -1.69 53.63 -19.21
N GLN A 415 -2.53 54.31 -18.41
CA GLN A 415 -3.12 55.63 -18.63
C GLN A 415 -4.05 55.98 -17.47
#